data_AF-A0A947BPQ7-F1
#
_entry.id   AF-A0A947BPQ7-F1
#
_cell.length_a   1.000
_cell.length_b   1.000
_cell.length_c   1.000
_cell.angle_alpha   90.00
_cell.angle_beta   90.00
_cell.angle_gamma   90.00
#
_symmetry.space_group_name_H-M   'P 1'
#
loop_
_entity.id
_entity.type
_entity.pdbx_description
1 polymer ?
#
loop_
_entity_poly.entity_id
_entity_poly.type
_entity_poly.pdbx_seq_one_letter_code
_entity_poly.pdbx_strand_id
1 'polypeptide(L)' 'AEAAVKSAAQHLYEGGFLTQVDGGYLTPLGIQAAEHAHSLYDMLNSGGNE' A
#
# COMPACT_ATOMS: atom_id res chain seq x y z
N ALA A 1 -1.24 6.94 16.81
CA ALA A 1 -1.04 6.85 15.34
C ALA A 1 0.27 6.14 15.00
N GLU A 2 1.41 6.52 15.58
CA GLU A 2 2.73 5.95 15.24
C GLU A 2 2.85 4.43 15.37
N ALA A 3 2.29 3.81 16.42
CA ALA A 3 2.34 2.36 16.58
C ALA A 3 1.60 1.60 15.47
N ALA A 4 0.46 2.13 15.01
CA ALA A 4 -0.32 1.53 13.93
C ALA A 4 0.40 1.64 12.59
N VAL A 5 1.06 2.77 12.33
CA VAL A 5 1.86 2.98 11.10
C VAL A 5 3.05 2.02 11.06
N LYS A 6 3.76 1.84 12.18
CA LYS A 6 4.88 0.89 12.27
C LYS A 6 4.43 -0.56 12.08
N SER A 7 3.31 -0.95 12.69
CA SER A 7 2.74 -2.29 12.51
C SER A 7 2.33 -2.53 11.05
N ALA A 8 1.74 -1.54 10.37
CA ALA A 8 1.38 -1.65 8.96
C ALA A 8 2.62 -1.77 8.05
N ALA A 9 3.67 -0.97 8.30
CA ALA A 9 4.93 -1.07 7.57
C ALA A 9 5.58 -2.45 7.73
N GLN A 10 5.56 -3.00 8.95
CA GLN A 10 6.05 -4.35 9.22
C GLN A 10 5.29 -5.40 8.42
N HIS A 11 3.94 -5.37 8.45
CA HIS A 11 3.13 -6.31 7.66
C HIS A 11 3.41 -6.21 6.16
N LEU A 12 3.59 -5.00 5.63
CA LEU A 12 3.93 -4.80 4.22
C LEU A 12 5.33 -5.32 3.87
N TYR A 13 6.30 -5.20 4.79
CA TYR A 13 7.63 -5.77 4.63
C TYR A 13 7.61 -7.30 4.69
N GLU A 14 6.88 -7.89 5.64
CA GLU A 14 6.70 -9.34 5.75
C GLU A 14 6.01 -9.92 4.50
N GLY A 15 5.12 -9.16 3.87
CA GLY A 15 4.50 -9.48 2.59
C GLY A 15 5.38 -9.22 1.35
N GLY A 16 6.61 -8.70 1.53
CA GLY A 16 7.55 -8.43 0.43
C GLY A 16 7.24 -7.18 -0.39
N PHE A 17 6.33 -6.31 0.06
CA PHE A 17 5.94 -5.09 -0.64
C PHE A 17 6.91 -3.92 -0.40
N LEU A 18 7.65 -3.95 0.72
CA LEU A 18 8.63 -2.92 1.09
C LEU A 18 10.05 -3.47 1.14
N THR A 19 11.03 -2.60 0.96
CA THR A 19 12.46 -2.96 1.10
C THR A 19 12.95 -2.97 2.55
N GLN A 20 12.24 -2.33 3.48
CA GLN A 20 12.59 -2.23 4.90
C GLN A 20 11.35 -2.30 5.80
N VAL A 21 11.55 -2.80 7.02
CA VAL A 21 10.51 -3.11 8.02
C VAL A 21 9.78 -1.87 8.56
N ASP A 22 10.39 -0.70 8.48
CA ASP A 22 9.90 0.57 9.03
C ASP A 22 9.50 1.60 7.97
N GLY A 23 9.48 1.22 6.68
CA GLY A 23 9.01 2.08 5.59
C GLY A 23 10.11 2.60 4.67
N GLY A 24 10.75 1.70 3.92
CA GLY A 24 11.67 2.03 2.84
C GLY A 24 10.98 2.37 1.51
N TYR A 25 11.45 1.76 0.43
CA TYR A 25 10.84 1.88 -0.90
C TYR A 25 9.90 0.72 -1.18
N LEU A 26 8.99 0.90 -2.14
CA LEU A 26 8.23 -0.21 -2.71
C LEU A 26 9.17 -1.12 -3.51
N THR A 27 8.96 -2.43 -3.36
CA THR A 27 9.55 -3.43 -4.27
C THR A 27 8.76 -3.43 -5.60
N PRO A 28 9.21 -4.15 -6.64
CA PRO A 28 8.40 -4.34 -7.84
C PRO A 28 6.99 -4.88 -7.56
N LEU A 29 6.87 -5.82 -6.61
CA LEU A 29 5.58 -6.32 -6.13
C LEU A 29 4.77 -5.22 -5.42
N GLY A 30 5.43 -4.42 -4.58
CA GLY A 30 4.82 -3.28 -3.91
C GLY A 30 4.24 -2.24 -4.88
N ILE A 31 4.94 -1.96 -5.97
CA ILE A 31 4.49 -1.04 -7.01
C ILE A 31 3.21 -1.56 -7.68
N GLN A 32 3.20 -2.82 -8.12
CA GLN A 32 2.02 -3.43 -8.73
C GLN A 32 0.82 -3.46 -7.77
N ALA A 33 1.06 -3.80 -6.51
CA ALA A 33 0.02 -3.78 -5.48
C ALA A 33 -0.57 -2.37 -5.28
N ALA A 34 0.28 -1.34 -5.28
CA ALA A 34 -0.16 0.04 -5.18
C ALA A 34 -0.99 0.48 -6.39
N GLU A 35 -0.60 0.11 -7.61
CA GLU A 35 -1.37 0.39 -8.84
C GLU A 35 -2.75 -0.26 -8.80
N HIS A 36 -2.84 -1.51 -8.37
CA HIS A 36 -4.13 -2.21 -8.22
C HIS A 36 -5.00 -1.58 -7.13
N ALA A 37 -4.42 -1.23 -5.98
CA ALA A 37 -5.14 -0.56 -4.90
C ALA A 37 -5.68 0.80 -5.35
N HIS A 38 -4.87 1.58 -6.09
CA HIS A 38 -5.29 2.88 -6.63
C HIS A 38 -6.40 2.72 -7.66
N SER A 39 -6.27 1.76 -8.59
CA SER A 39 -7.31 1.46 -9.58
C SER A 39 -8.64 1.08 -8.92
N LEU A 40 -8.60 0.26 -7.87
CA LEU A 40 -9.77 -0.11 -7.08
C LEU A 40 -10.38 1.09 -6.37
N TYR A 41 -9.55 1.92 -5.74
CA TYR A 41 -9.98 3.14 -5.08
C TYR A 41 -10.70 4.08 -6.07
N ASP A 42 -10.13 4.29 -7.25
CA ASP A 42 -10.73 5.11 -8.29
C ASP A 42 -12.07 4.54 -8.74
N MET A 43 -12.19 3.23 -8.96
CA MET A 43 -13.48 2.63 -9.33
C MET A 43 -14.55 2.84 -8.24
N LEU A 44 -14.17 2.69 -6.96
CA LEU A 44 -15.11 2.85 -5.84
C LEU A 44 -15.52 4.31 -5.62
N ASN A 45 -14.66 5.27 -5.96
CA ASN A 45 -14.86 6.67 -5.63
C ASN A 45 -15.21 7.57 -6.83
N SER A 46 -14.92 7.13 -8.07
CA SER A 46 -15.23 7.88 -9.29
C SER A 46 -16.68 7.69 -9.74
N GLY A 47 -17.33 6.58 -9.37
CA GLY A 47 -18.76 6.34 -9.63
C GLY A 47 -19.73 7.16 -8.76
N GLY A 48 -19.23 8.12 -7.96
CA GLY A 48 -20.04 9.06 -7.18
C GLY A 48 -20.25 10.43 -7.84
N ASN A 49 -19.72 10.63 -9.05
CA ASN A 49 -19.80 11.88 -9.80
C ASN A 49 -20.41 11.64 -11.19
N GLU A 50 -21.60 11.04 -11.27
CA GLU A 50 -22.46 11.03 -12.47
C GLU A 50 -23.91 11.28 -12.07
#